data_AF-A0A2U2CFJ2-F1
#
_entry.id   AF-A0A2U2CFJ2-F1
#
_cell.length_a   1.000
_cell.length_b   1.000
_cell.length_c   1.000
_cell.angle_alpha   90.00
_cell.angle_beta   90.00
_cell.angle_gamma   90.00
#
_symmetry.space_group_name_H-M   'P 1'
#
loop_
_entity.id
_entity.type
_entity.pdbx_description
1 polymer ?
#
loop_
_entity_poly.entity_id
_entity_poly.type
_entity_poly.pdbx_seq_one_letter_code
_entity_poly.pdbx_strand_id
1 'polypeptide(L)'
;MSELNELEGRIRAALDRIAAGLDAGTATGGDRNAALTAALERAEATVQETGERIAKLEEKVAGLMEHISLKETQIAQLGNVNAELRASNAKLREQNEAMLGDADAVEEGLRAELHALTVARQAEAAEIDAILRDLKPLLEQEAANA
;
A
#
# COMPACT_ATOMS: atom_id res chain seq x y z
N MET A 1 83.39 11.26 16.27
CA MET A 1 83.15 10.08 15.40
C MET A 1 82.14 9.11 16.03
N SER A 2 82.19 8.85 17.35
CA SER A 2 81.22 7.95 18.02
C SER A 2 79.79 8.50 18.10
N GLU A 3 79.62 9.77 18.50
CA GLU A 3 78.27 10.38 18.64
C GLU A 3 77.51 10.50 17.32
N LEU A 4 78.22 10.65 16.21
CA LEU A 4 77.64 10.69 14.87
C LEU A 4 77.05 9.32 14.49
N ASN A 5 77.79 8.24 14.77
CA ASN A 5 77.32 6.87 14.54
C ASN A 5 76.13 6.51 15.44
N GLU A 6 76.11 7.03 16.66
CA GLU A 6 75.01 6.82 17.61
C GLU A 6 73.74 7.56 17.16
N LEU A 7 73.87 8.79 16.67
CA LEU A 7 72.79 9.55 16.04
C LEU A 7 72.28 8.85 14.77
N GLU A 8 73.17 8.36 13.92
CA GLU A 8 72.82 7.66 12.69
C GLU A 8 72.07 6.35 12.98
N GLY A 9 72.49 5.59 14.01
CA GLY A 9 71.78 4.42 14.51
C GLY A 9 70.38 4.75 15.02
N ARG A 10 70.23 5.86 15.77
CA ARG A 10 68.93 6.33 16.27
C ARG A 10 68.01 6.82 15.15
N ILE A 11 68.55 7.47 14.12
CA ILE A 11 67.78 7.92 12.96
C ILE A 11 67.30 6.71 12.15
N ARG A 12 68.15 5.72 11.88
CA ARG A 12 67.74 4.47 11.22
C ARG A 12 66.62 3.77 11.99
N ALA A 13 66.78 3.61 13.30
CA ALA A 13 65.75 3.02 14.15
C ALA A 13 64.44 3.83 14.20
N ALA A 14 64.51 5.16 14.05
CA ALA A 14 63.33 6.02 13.96
C ALA A 14 62.64 5.88 12.60
N LEU A 15 63.41 5.82 11.50
CA LEU A 15 62.89 5.63 10.15
C LEU A 15 62.23 4.25 9.98
N ASP A 16 62.83 3.19 10.51
CA ASP A 16 62.25 1.84 10.49
C ASP A 16 60.92 1.79 11.26
N ARG A 17 60.84 2.52 12.38
CA ARG A 17 59.62 2.62 13.19
C ARG A 17 58.52 3.44 12.50
N ILE A 18 58.89 4.48 11.75
CA ILE A 18 57.97 5.26 10.93
C ILE A 18 57.45 4.42 9.76
N ALA A 19 58.33 3.68 9.08
CA ALA A 19 57.96 2.77 7.99
C ALA A 19 56.95 1.71 8.47
N ALA A 20 57.26 1.03 9.58
CA ALA A 20 56.34 0.06 10.19
C ALA A 20 55.00 0.68 10.63
N GLY A 21 55.03 1.92 11.15
CA GLY A 21 53.81 2.65 11.53
C GLY A 21 52.95 3.04 10.32
N LEU A 22 53.58 3.39 9.19
CA LEU A 22 52.89 3.73 7.94
C LEU A 22 52.23 2.48 7.32
N ASP A 23 52.92 1.34 7.32
CA ASP A 23 52.38 0.07 6.83
C ASP A 23 51.19 -0.41 7.69
N ALA A 24 51.28 -0.27 9.02
CA ALA A 24 50.16 -0.59 9.91
C ALA A 24 48.96 0.36 9.73
N GLY A 25 49.22 1.66 9.56
CA GLY A 25 48.19 2.67 9.32
C GLY A 25 47.47 2.49 7.98
N THR A 26 48.19 2.10 6.93
CA THR A 26 47.61 1.81 5.61
C THR A 26 46.83 0.50 5.60
N ALA A 27 47.31 -0.54 6.28
CA ALA A 27 46.57 -1.81 6.42
C ALA A 27 45.25 -1.62 7.20
N THR A 28 45.29 -0.92 8.32
CA THR A 28 44.09 -0.61 9.13
C THR A 28 43.12 0.36 8.43
N GLY A 29 43.65 1.33 7.69
CA GLY A 29 42.86 2.23 6.86
C GLY A 29 42.16 1.52 5.70
N GLY A 30 42.84 0.57 5.04
CA GLY A 30 42.28 -0.26 3.97
C GLY A 30 41.15 -1.17 4.45
N ASP A 31 41.35 -1.86 5.57
CA ASP A 31 40.34 -2.74 6.19
C ASP A 31 39.09 -1.94 6.62
N ARG A 32 39.30 -0.76 7.20
CA ARG A 32 38.21 0.14 7.57
C ARG A 32 37.45 0.66 6.36
N ASN A 33 38.14 1.00 5.28
CA ASN A 33 37.51 1.48 4.05
C ASN A 33 36.66 0.37 3.41
N ALA A 34 37.18 -0.86 3.34
CA ALA A 34 36.41 -2.02 2.88
C ALA A 34 35.17 -2.27 3.73
N ALA A 35 35.28 -2.16 5.05
CA ALA A 35 34.13 -2.29 5.96
C ALA A 35 33.08 -1.18 5.75
N LEU A 36 33.51 0.06 5.49
CA LEU A 36 32.59 1.16 5.15
C LEU A 36 31.90 0.93 3.81
N THR A 37 32.61 0.49 2.76
CA THR A 37 32.02 0.15 1.47
C THR A 37 30.96 -0.94 1.61
N ALA A 38 31.27 -2.03 2.30
CA ALA A 38 30.31 -3.11 2.55
C ALA A 38 29.11 -2.67 3.41
N ALA A 39 29.27 -1.66 4.29
CA ALA A 39 28.16 -1.08 5.04
C ALA A 39 27.28 -0.19 4.18
N LEU A 40 27.88 0.58 3.26
CA LEU A 40 27.16 1.42 2.30
C LEU A 40 26.31 0.56 1.35
N GLU A 41 26.87 -0.50 0.77
CA GLU A 41 26.15 -1.42 -0.11
C GLU A 41 24.94 -2.07 0.60
N ARG A 42 25.12 -2.47 1.86
CA ARG A 42 24.00 -3.00 2.69
C ARG A 42 22.94 -1.94 2.97
N ALA A 43 23.35 -0.71 3.25
CA ALA A 43 22.42 0.40 3.47
C ALA A 43 21.64 0.72 2.19
N GLU A 44 22.30 0.76 1.03
CA GLU A 44 21.67 0.97 -0.28
C GLU A 44 20.65 -0.14 -0.60
N ALA A 45 21.01 -1.41 -0.38
CA ALA A 45 20.09 -2.52 -0.56
C ALA A 45 18.87 -2.41 0.37
N THR A 46 19.07 -2.01 1.63
CA THR A 46 17.98 -1.79 2.59
C THR A 46 17.09 -0.63 2.14
N VAL A 47 17.68 0.48 1.66
CA VAL A 47 16.93 1.63 1.15
C VAL A 47 16.09 1.23 -0.06
N GLN A 48 16.63 0.43 -0.99
CA GLN A 48 15.87 -0.10 -2.12
C GLN A 48 14.68 -0.96 -1.67
N GLU A 49 14.91 -1.93 -0.78
CA GLU A 49 13.85 -2.80 -0.25
C GLU A 49 12.76 -2.01 0.48
N THR A 50 13.15 -1.01 1.29
CA THR A 50 12.18 -0.13 1.98
C THR A 50 11.41 0.74 1.00
N GLY A 51 12.06 1.26 -0.05
CA GLY A 51 11.41 2.01 -1.12
C GLY A 51 10.37 1.19 -1.86
N GLU A 52 10.69 -0.06 -2.22
CA GLU A 52 9.72 -0.98 -2.85
C GLU A 52 8.54 -1.30 -1.92
N ARG A 53 8.79 -1.48 -0.62
CA ARG A 53 7.72 -1.68 0.37
C ARG A 53 6.83 -0.46 0.50
N ILE A 54 7.40 0.74 0.52
CA ILE A 54 6.65 1.99 0.58
C ILE A 54 5.78 2.13 -0.66
N ALA A 55 6.33 1.93 -1.87
CA ALA A 55 5.56 1.99 -3.11
C ALA A 55 4.36 1.01 -3.11
N LYS A 56 4.56 -0.23 -2.66
CA LYS A 56 3.48 -1.23 -2.51
C LYS A 56 2.43 -0.80 -1.47
N LEU A 57 2.83 -0.15 -0.39
CA LEU A 57 1.89 0.36 0.61
C LEU A 57 1.11 1.56 0.09
N GLU A 58 1.75 2.47 -0.64
CA GLU A 58 1.09 3.61 -1.29
C GLU A 58 0.04 3.14 -2.29
N GLU A 59 0.35 2.14 -3.11
CA GLU A 59 -0.60 1.52 -4.04
C GLU A 59 -1.80 0.91 -3.29
N LYS A 60 -1.55 0.15 -2.21
CA LYS A 60 -2.62 -0.42 -1.38
C LYS A 60 -3.49 0.66 -0.73
N VAL A 61 -2.88 1.73 -0.23
CA VAL A 61 -3.63 2.86 0.37
C VAL A 61 -4.50 3.54 -0.68
N ALA A 62 -3.97 3.77 -1.88
CA ALA A 62 -4.75 4.35 -2.98
C ALA A 62 -5.96 3.47 -3.34
N GLY A 63 -5.76 2.16 -3.48
CA GLY A 63 -6.86 1.21 -3.74
C GLY A 63 -7.91 1.17 -2.62
N LEU A 64 -7.48 1.20 -1.36
CA LEU A 64 -8.39 1.26 -0.21
C LEU A 64 -9.19 2.57 -0.18
N MET A 65 -8.58 3.70 -0.52
CA MET A 65 -9.27 4.98 -0.59
C MET A 65 -10.34 5.00 -1.69
N GLU A 66 -10.05 4.42 -2.86
CA GLU A 66 -11.03 4.25 -3.94
C GLU A 66 -12.19 3.35 -3.50
N HIS A 67 -11.89 2.23 -2.84
CA HIS A 67 -12.91 1.33 -2.27
C HIS A 67 -13.81 2.03 -1.25
N ILE A 68 -13.24 2.85 -0.36
CA ILE A 68 -14.01 3.62 0.63
C ILE A 68 -14.95 4.60 -0.08
N SER A 69 -14.45 5.35 -1.06
CA SER A 69 -15.27 6.30 -1.82
C SER A 69 -16.44 5.63 -2.56
N LEU A 70 -16.20 4.45 -3.12
CA LEU A 70 -17.25 3.63 -3.73
C LEU A 70 -18.30 3.20 -2.70
N LYS A 71 -17.87 2.70 -1.53
CA LYS A 71 -18.79 2.27 -0.47
C LYS A 71 -19.60 3.45 0.11
N GLU A 72 -19.01 4.64 0.25
CA GLU A 72 -19.72 5.86 0.65
C GLU A 72 -20.84 6.21 -0.34
N THR A 73 -20.56 6.10 -1.64
CA THR A 73 -21.56 6.32 -2.70
C THR A 73 -22.70 5.30 -2.62
N GLN A 74 -22.38 4.02 -2.40
CA GLN A 74 -23.37 2.96 -2.24
C GLN A 74 -24.26 3.17 -1.00
N ILE A 75 -23.67 3.58 0.13
CA ILE A 75 -24.42 3.89 1.36
C ILE A 75 -25.38 5.06 1.11
N ALA A 76 -24.93 6.11 0.42
CA ALA A 76 -25.79 7.24 0.08
C ALA A 76 -26.97 6.82 -0.82
N GLN A 77 -26.72 5.98 -1.84
CA GLN A 77 -27.75 5.45 -2.71
C GLN A 77 -28.77 4.58 -1.95
N LEU A 78 -28.30 3.66 -1.09
CA LEU A 78 -29.18 2.85 -0.26
C LEU A 78 -30.01 3.71 0.70
N GLY A 79 -29.43 4.79 1.24
CA GLY A 79 -30.15 5.77 2.05
C GLY A 79 -31.33 6.41 1.30
N ASN A 80 -31.10 6.82 0.05
CA ASN A 80 -32.13 7.40 -0.80
C ASN A 80 -33.25 6.40 -1.12
N VAL A 81 -32.89 5.18 -1.55
CA VAL A 81 -33.86 4.12 -1.86
C VAL A 81 -34.69 3.75 -0.63
N ASN A 82 -34.08 3.71 0.56
CA ASN A 82 -34.81 3.41 1.79
C ASN A 82 -35.79 4.54 2.16
N ALA A 83 -35.43 5.80 1.92
CA ALA A 83 -36.32 6.94 2.11
C ALA A 83 -37.52 6.89 1.16
N GLU A 84 -37.28 6.58 -0.12
CA GLU A 84 -38.34 6.38 -1.13
C GLU A 84 -39.29 5.24 -0.74
N LEU A 85 -38.75 4.10 -0.31
CA LEU A 85 -39.55 2.96 0.11
C LEU A 85 -40.40 3.26 1.34
N ARG A 86 -39.87 4.02 2.31
CA ARG A 86 -40.62 4.47 3.49
C ARG A 86 -41.74 5.43 3.11
N ALA A 87 -41.49 6.37 2.20
CA ALA A 87 -42.51 7.29 1.70
C ALA A 87 -43.63 6.54 0.95
N SER A 88 -43.26 5.59 0.09
CA SER A 88 -44.22 4.73 -0.63
C SER A 88 -45.07 3.90 0.33
N ASN A 89 -44.45 3.27 1.34
CA ASN A 89 -45.18 2.51 2.37
C ASN A 89 -46.14 3.40 3.18
N ALA A 90 -45.74 4.63 3.52
CA ALA A 90 -46.62 5.57 4.21
C ALA A 90 -47.84 5.90 3.35
N LYS A 91 -47.64 6.19 2.06
CA LYS A 91 -48.71 6.47 1.10
C LYS A 91 -49.65 5.27 0.89
N LEU A 92 -49.12 4.05 0.86
CA LEU A 92 -49.92 2.83 0.75
C LEU A 92 -50.75 2.58 2.02
N ARG A 93 -50.20 2.87 3.21
CA ARG A 93 -50.95 2.77 4.47
C ARG A 93 -52.10 3.77 4.53
N GLU A 94 -51.86 5.02 4.14
CA GLU A 94 -52.90 6.06 4.07
C GLU A 94 -54.05 5.66 3.13
N GLN A 95 -53.74 5.11 1.95
CA GLN A 95 -54.75 4.65 1.00
C GLN A 95 -55.52 3.41 1.47
N ASN A 96 -54.83 2.46 2.10
CA ASN A 96 -55.47 1.29 2.70
C ASN A 96 -56.39 1.68 3.86
N GLU A 97 -55.98 2.63 4.71
CA GLU A 97 -56.82 3.19 5.78
C GLU A 97 -58.05 3.92 5.23
N ALA A 98 -57.92 4.58 4.07
CA ALA A 98 -59.02 5.20 3.36
C ALA A 98 -59.94 4.21 2.61
N MET A 99 -59.64 2.90 2.62
CA MET A 99 -60.29 1.86 1.81
C MET A 99 -60.37 2.19 0.31
N LEU A 100 -59.45 3.03 -0.17
CA LEU A 100 -59.28 3.39 -1.58
C LEU A 100 -58.19 2.47 -2.13
N GLY A 101 -58.57 1.27 -2.57
CA GLY A 101 -57.67 0.37 -3.30
C GLY A 101 -57.34 0.95 -4.67
N ASP A 102 -56.36 1.85 -4.72
CA ASP A 102 -55.93 2.52 -5.95
C ASP A 102 -54.83 1.71 -6.65
N ALA A 103 -55.15 1.18 -7.82
CA ALA A 103 -54.25 0.37 -8.62
C ALA A 103 -52.96 1.13 -8.99
N ASP A 104 -53.03 2.46 -9.12
CA ASP A 104 -51.90 3.32 -9.47
C ASP A 104 -50.86 3.38 -8.34
N ALA A 105 -51.28 3.31 -7.08
CA ALA A 105 -50.34 3.29 -5.95
C ALA A 105 -49.64 1.94 -5.79
N VAL A 106 -50.35 0.85 -6.09
CA VAL A 106 -49.74 -0.50 -6.14
C VAL A 106 -48.72 -0.55 -7.29
N GLU A 107 -49.07 0.01 -8.45
CA GLU A 107 -48.14 0.10 -9.59
C GLU A 107 -46.90 0.94 -9.24
N GLU A 108 -47.06 2.07 -8.56
CA GLU A 108 -45.95 2.91 -8.12
C GLU A 108 -45.04 2.19 -7.10
N GLY A 109 -45.64 1.45 -6.16
CA GLY A 109 -44.91 0.61 -5.20
C GLY A 109 -44.09 -0.48 -5.88
N LEU A 110 -44.71 -1.20 -6.83
CA LEU A 110 -44.04 -2.24 -7.62
C LEU A 110 -42.92 -1.66 -8.49
N ARG A 111 -43.11 -0.46 -9.05
CA ARG A 111 -42.09 0.23 -9.84
C ARG A 111 -40.90 0.65 -8.99
N ALA A 112 -41.14 1.17 -7.79
CA ALA A 112 -40.09 1.49 -6.82
C ALA A 112 -39.32 0.23 -6.38
N GLU A 113 -40.01 -0.90 -6.18
CA GLU A 113 -39.39 -2.17 -5.80
C GLU A 113 -38.54 -2.75 -6.95
N LEU A 114 -39.02 -2.70 -8.19
CA LEU A 114 -38.24 -3.08 -9.38
C LEU A 114 -37.00 -2.19 -9.57
N HIS A 115 -37.13 -0.89 -9.31
CA HIS A 115 -36.00 0.04 -9.34
C HIS A 115 -34.97 -0.33 -8.26
N ALA A 116 -35.41 -0.57 -7.01
CA ALA A 116 -34.54 -0.99 -5.93
C ALA A 116 -33.81 -2.31 -6.23
N LEU A 117 -34.53 -3.31 -6.77
CA LEU A 117 -33.94 -4.58 -7.20
C LEU A 117 -32.89 -4.38 -8.30
N THR A 118 -33.16 -3.49 -9.26
CA THR A 118 -32.24 -3.21 -10.36
C THR A 118 -30.95 -2.56 -9.84
N VAL A 119 -31.07 -1.57 -8.94
CA VAL A 119 -29.92 -0.91 -8.31
C VAL A 119 -29.11 -1.90 -7.47
N ALA A 120 -29.76 -2.75 -6.67
CA ALA A 120 -29.08 -3.80 -5.91
C ALA A 120 -28.30 -4.75 -6.83
N ARG A 121 -28.91 -5.19 -7.93
CA ARG A 121 -28.27 -6.10 -8.88
C ARG A 121 -27.09 -5.47 -9.62
N GLN A 122 -27.17 -4.16 -9.93
CA GLN A 122 -26.05 -3.42 -10.52
C GLN A 122 -24.89 -3.27 -9.52
N ALA A 123 -25.19 -3.03 -8.24
CA ALA A 123 -24.19 -2.97 -7.19
C ALA A 123 -23.49 -4.33 -6.98
N GLU A 124 -24.25 -5.42 -6.96
CA GLU A 124 -23.73 -6.79 -6.90
C GLU A 124 -22.82 -7.10 -8.11
N ALA A 125 -23.23 -6.73 -9.33
CA ALA A 125 -22.41 -6.93 -10.53
C ALA A 125 -21.09 -6.13 -10.46
N ALA A 126 -21.15 -4.88 -10.00
CA ALA A 126 -19.95 -4.06 -9.81
C ALA A 126 -19.00 -4.63 -8.75
N GLU A 127 -19.54 -5.24 -7.68
CA GLU A 127 -18.74 -5.92 -6.66
C GLU A 127 -18.08 -7.18 -7.20
N ILE A 128 -18.81 -7.99 -7.98
CA ILE A 128 -18.25 -9.16 -8.67
C ILE A 128 -17.13 -8.73 -9.61
N ASP A 129 -17.32 -7.67 -10.39
CA ASP A 129 -16.28 -7.16 -11.29
C ASP A 129 -15.03 -6.66 -10.55
N ALA A 130 -15.20 -6.03 -9.39
CA ALA A 130 -14.08 -5.62 -8.53
C ALA A 130 -13.32 -6.83 -7.99
N ILE A 131 -14.04 -7.83 -7.44
CA ILE A 131 -13.45 -9.08 -6.96
C ILE A 131 -12.69 -9.79 -8.09
N LEU A 132 -13.26 -9.84 -9.30
CA LEU A 132 -12.60 -10.44 -10.46
C LEU A 132 -11.34 -9.67 -10.87
N ARG A 133 -11.34 -8.34 -10.80
CA ARG A 133 -10.12 -7.54 -11.05
C ARG A 133 -9.03 -7.81 -10.03
N ASP A 134 -9.38 -8.00 -8.76
CA ASP A 134 -8.42 -8.27 -7.69
C ASP A 134 -7.87 -9.71 -7.74
N LEU A 135 -8.72 -10.69 -8.07
CA LEU A 135 -8.34 -12.11 -8.14
C LEU A 135 -7.51 -12.44 -9.38
N LYS A 136 -7.75 -11.78 -10.51
CA LYS A 136 -7.06 -12.05 -11.77
C LYS A 136 -5.52 -11.94 -11.67
N PRO A 137 -4.93 -10.86 -11.13
CA PRO A 137 -3.47 -10.77 -10.98
C PRO A 137 -2.91 -11.79 -9.98
N LEU A 138 -3.67 -12.20 -8.96
CA LEU A 138 -3.23 -13.23 -8.00
C LEU A 138 -3.14 -14.62 -8.66
N LEU A 139 -4.13 -14.98 -9.49
CA LEU A 139 -4.12 -16.21 -10.28
C LEU A 139 -2.97 -16.22 -11.31
N GLU A 140 -2.69 -15.10 -11.95
CA GLU A 140 -1.58 -14.97 -12.91
C GLU A 140 -0.21 -15.08 -12.20
N GLN A 141 -0.06 -14.53 -10.99
CA GLN A 141 1.14 -14.68 -10.18
C GLN A 141 1.35 -16.12 -9.68
N GLU A 142 0.28 -16.81 -9.27
CA GLU A 142 0.37 -18.21 -8.83
C GLU A 142 0.71 -19.15 -10.00
N ALA A 143 0.15 -18.90 -11.19
CA ALA A 143 0.49 -19.64 -12.42
C ALA A 143 1.93 -19.38 -12.91
N ALA A 144 2.50 -18.19 -12.64
CA ALA A 144 3.89 -17.87 -12.98
C ALA A 144 4.90 -18.43 -11.97
N ASN A 145 4.46 -18.76 -10.76
CA ASN A 145 5.28 -19.32 -9.68
C ASN A 145 5.20 -20.86 -9.57
N ALA A 146 4.37 -21.51 -10.39
CA ALA A 146 4.21 -22.97 -10.50
C ALA A 146 5.05 -23.54 -11.66
#